data_AF-A0A937ZY65-F1
#
_entry.id   AF-A0A937ZY65-F1
#
_cell.length_a   1.000
_cell.length_b   1.000
_cell.length_c   1.000
_cell.angle_alpha   90.00
_cell.angle_beta   90.00
_cell.angle_gamma   90.00
#
_symmetry.space_group_name_H-M   'P 1'
#
loop_
_entity.id
_entity.type
_entity.pdbx_description
1 polymer ?
#
loop_
_entity_poly.entity_id
_entity_poly.type
_entity_poly.pdbx_seq_one_letter_code
_entity_poly.pdbx_strand_id
1 'polypeptide(L)' 'MKDEPRSHPFRDSTQDIEAAHRIPDTPQTRAPAYRLAFADLDFMTREELRPVRLQL' A
#
# COMPACT_ATOMS: atom_id res chain seq x y z
N MET A 1 26.33 -6.19 -10.32
CA MET A 1 25.74 -4.88 -10.64
C MET A 1 25.44 -4.24 -9.31
N LYS A 2 26.10 -3.14 -8.93
CA LYS A 2 25.77 -2.44 -7.69
C LYS A 2 24.51 -1.63 -8.00
N ASP A 3 23.41 -1.94 -7.33
CA ASP A 3 22.20 -1.12 -7.40
C ASP A 3 22.50 0.22 -6.72
N GLU A 4 22.96 1.17 -7.54
CA GLU A 4 22.96 2.57 -7.16
C GLU A 4 21.50 2.95 -6.87
N PRO A 5 21.17 3.52 -5.69
CA PRO A 5 19.80 3.88 -5.38
C PRO A 5 19.40 4.97 -6.36
N ARG A 6 18.72 4.57 -7.43
CA ARG A 6 18.09 5.48 -8.38
C ARG A 6 17.12 6.28 -7.53
N SER A 7 17.45 7.54 -7.27
CA SER A 7 16.60 8.47 -6.52
C SER A 7 15.31 8.67 -7.31
N HIS A 8 14.35 7.77 -7.11
CA HIS A 8 13.04 7.84 -7.75
C HIS A 8 12.26 8.95 -7.05
N PRO A 9 11.66 9.90 -7.78
CA PRO A 9 10.99 11.05 -7.19
C PRO A 9 9.73 10.66 -6.40
N PHE A 10 9.14 9.50 -6.72
CA PHE A 10 8.00 8.95 -6.01
C PHE A 10 8.43 7.87 -5.03
N ARG A 11 7.63 7.75 -3.96
CA ARG A 11 7.82 6.76 -2.90
C ARG A 11 7.58 5.35 -3.43
N ASP A 12 8.29 4.39 -2.86
CA ASP A 12 8.01 2.98 -3.07
C ASP A 12 6.99 2.42 -2.04
N SER A 13 6.56 1.18 -2.25
CA SER A 13 5.56 0.51 -1.41
C SER A 13 6.01 0.34 0.04
N THR A 14 7.31 0.15 0.28
CA THR A 14 7.86 0.01 1.65
C THR A 14 7.76 1.35 2.37
N GLN A 15 8.15 2.44 1.70
CA GLN A 15 8.02 3.78 2.23
C GLN A 15 6.55 4.10 2.52
N ASP A 16 5.61 3.73 1.65
CA ASP A 16 4.17 3.95 1.86
C ASP A 16 3.62 3.21 3.08
N ILE A 17 4.00 1.94 3.28
CA ILE A 17 3.68 1.17 4.49
C ILE A 17 4.19 1.90 5.73
N GLU A 18 5.44 2.37 5.73
CA GLU A 18 6.00 3.09 6.87
C GLU A 18 5.25 4.38 7.20
N ALA A 19 4.78 5.14 6.19
CA ALA A 19 3.96 6.31 6.50
C ALA A 19 2.58 5.94 7.01
N ALA A 20 1.95 4.89 6.49
CA ALA A 20 0.66 4.44 7.00
C ALA A 20 0.74 4.11 8.50
N HIS A 21 1.84 3.52 8.96
CA HIS A 21 2.09 3.25 10.39
C HIS A 21 2.28 4.52 11.25
N ARG A 22 2.63 5.66 10.66
CA ARG A 22 2.79 6.93 11.37
C ARG A 22 1.48 7.72 11.48
N ILE A 23 0.41 7.27 10.82
CA ILE A 23 -0.90 7.93 10.89
C ILE A 23 -1.52 7.71 12.28
N PRO A 24 -2.05 8.75 12.95
CA PRO A 24 -2.72 8.59 14.23
C PRO A 24 -3.87 7.58 14.18
N ASP A 25 -4.02 6.82 15.26
CA ASP A 25 -5.07 5.83 15.37
C ASP A 25 -6.41 6.50 15.73
N THR A 26 -7.30 6.60 14.75
CA THR A 26 -8.61 7.25 14.85
C THR A 26 -9.67 6.31 14.26
N PRO A 27 -10.96 6.49 14.59
CA PRO A 27 -12.02 5.70 13.96
C PRO A 27 -11.99 5.73 12.42
N GLN A 28 -11.60 6.87 11.84
CA GLN A 28 -11.47 7.06 10.39
C GLN A 28 -10.31 6.24 9.81
N THR A 29 -9.13 6.29 10.45
CA THR A 29 -7.92 5.61 9.95
C THR A 29 -7.95 4.10 10.14
N ARG A 30 -8.84 3.59 11.01
CA ARG A 30 -9.14 2.17 11.15
C ARG A 30 -10.08 1.62 10.06
N ALA A 31 -10.78 2.48 9.34
CA ALA A 31 -11.75 2.04 8.35
C ALA A 31 -11.04 1.31 7.19
N PRO A 32 -11.59 0.19 6.68
CA PRO A 32 -10.94 -0.61 5.61
C PRO A 32 -10.62 0.20 4.35
N ALA A 33 -11.44 1.20 4.02
CA ALA A 33 -11.26 2.07 2.85
C ALA A 33 -9.95 2.89 2.87
N TYR A 34 -9.29 3.03 4.03
CA TYR A 34 -8.03 3.77 4.18
C TYR A 34 -6.79 2.85 4.21
N ARG A 35 -6.96 1.53 4.09
CA ARG A 35 -5.84 0.59 4.00
C ARG A 35 -5.18 0.67 2.62
N LEU A 36 -3.86 0.45 2.58
CA LEU A 36 -3.12 0.34 1.33
C LEU A 36 -3.55 -0.95 0.62
N ALA A 37 -4.12 -0.85 -0.58
CA ALA A 37 -4.70 -1.99 -1.28
C ALA A 37 -3.70 -3.14 -1.52
N PHE A 38 -2.43 -2.82 -1.80
CA PHE A 38 -1.36 -3.81 -1.99
C PHE A 38 -0.89 -4.49 -0.70
N ALA A 39 -1.25 -3.95 0.47
CA ALA A 39 -0.94 -4.52 1.79
C ALA A 39 -2.20 -5.05 2.50
N ASP A 40 -3.37 -4.95 1.89
CA ASP A 40 -4.64 -5.44 2.43
C ASP A 40 -4.95 -6.84 1.90
N LEU A 41 -4.83 -7.86 2.76
CA LEU A 41 -5.06 -9.25 2.38
C LEU A 41 -6.51 -9.52 1.93
N ASP A 42 -7.49 -8.83 2.52
CA ASP A 42 -8.90 -8.98 2.14
C ASP A 42 -9.10 -8.45 0.71
N PHE A 43 -8.47 -7.31 0.38
CA PHE A 43 -8.45 -6.78 -0.98
C PHE A 43 -7.73 -7.70 -1.94
N MET A 44 -6.61 -8.30 -1.53
CA MET A 44 -5.75 -9.15 -2.37
C MET A 44 -6.30 -10.56 -2.63
N THR A 45 -7.30 -11.00 -1.87
CA THR A 45 -7.90 -12.35 -2.01
C THR A 45 -9.31 -12.35 -2.59
N ARG A 46 -10.07 -11.24 -2.49
CA ARG A 46 -11.42 -11.07 -3.05
C ARG A 46 -11.58 -11.37 -4.57
N GLU A 47 -12.38 -12.35 -4.94
CA GLU A 47 -12.44 -12.83 -6.32
C GLU A 47 -12.82 -11.76 -7.35
N GLU A 48 -13.79 -10.91 -7.01
CA GLU A 48 -14.35 -9.88 -7.89
C GLU A 48 -13.34 -8.77 -8.23
N LEU A 49 -12.29 -8.62 -7.43
CA LEU A 49 -11.27 -7.58 -7.58
C LEU A 49 -10.02 -8.04 -8.33
N ARG A 50 -9.96 -9.31 -8.77
CA ARG A 50 -8.87 -9.82 -9.62
C ARG A 50 -8.50 -8.88 -10.79
N PRO A 51 -9.43 -8.33 -11.59
CA PRO A 51 -9.05 -7.46 -12.70
C PRO A 51 -8.40 -6.14 -12.26
N VAL A 52 -8.69 -5.65 -11.05
CA VAL A 52 -8.17 -4.37 -10.55
C VAL A 52 -6.74 -4.50 -10.02
N ARG A 53 -6.37 -5.67 -9.50
CA ARG A 53 -5.04 -5.92 -8.91
C ARG A 53 -3.86 -5.78 -9.87
N LEU A 54 -4.10 -5.86 -11.17
CA LEU A 54 -3.04 -5.68 -12.18
C LEU A 54 -2.41 -4.28 -12.16
N GLN A 55 -3.07 -3.31 -11.51
CA GLN A 55 -2.61 -1.92 -11.38
C GLN A 55 -1.83 -1.65 -10.10
N LEU A 56 -1.76 -2.63 -9.17
CA LEU A 56 -1.07 -2.53 -7.90
C LEU A 56 0.36 -3.09 -8.01
#